data_AF-A0A2J1DZL5-F1
#
_entry.id   AF-A0A2J1DZL5-F1
#
_cell.length_a   1.000
_cell.length_b   1.000
_cell.length_c   1.000
_cell.angle_alpha   90.00
_cell.angle_beta   90.00
_cell.angle_gamma   90.00
#
_symmetry.space_group_name_H-M   'P 1'
#
loop_
_entity.id
_entity.type
_entity.pdbx_description
1 polymer ?
#
loop_
_entity_poly.entity_id
_entity_poly.type
_entity_poly.pdbx_seq_one_letter_code
_entity_poly.pdbx_strand_id
1 'polypeptide(L)'
;MKKAVLLCLSICFTGMLVLLGGGCIPGVGGFITGSGEVESQPFDYADFNRVEISNVITADISRADSFEVSVSTNENIFEYLELEKSGQTLKIGLKDNYSFTNVKIEASIRLPELVGWIFLALPKLQ
;
A
#
# COMPACT_ATOMS: atom_id res chain seq x y z
N MET A 1 -33.30 -39.14 -30.19
CA MET A 1 -32.94 -37.70 -30.25
C MET A 1 -33.35 -36.91 -29.01
N LYS A 2 -34.58 -37.05 -28.46
CA LYS A 2 -35.05 -36.27 -27.29
C LYS A 2 -34.33 -36.56 -25.95
N LYS A 3 -33.91 -37.81 -25.70
CA LYS A 3 -33.22 -38.21 -24.45
C LYS A 3 -31.76 -37.76 -24.37
N ALA A 4 -31.08 -37.69 -25.51
CA ALA A 4 -29.70 -37.20 -25.60
C ALA A 4 -29.61 -35.68 -25.39
N VAL A 5 -30.62 -34.93 -25.87
CA VAL A 5 -30.71 -33.47 -25.65
C VAL A 5 -30.99 -33.14 -24.16
N LEU A 6 -31.81 -33.95 -23.48
CA LEU A 6 -32.11 -33.76 -22.06
C LEU A 6 -30.90 -34.04 -21.13
N LEU A 7 -30.07 -35.01 -21.50
CA LEU A 7 -28.83 -35.35 -20.77
C LEU A 7 -27.77 -34.25 -20.91
N CYS A 8 -27.61 -33.65 -22.09
CA CYS A 8 -26.67 -32.55 -22.30
C CYS A 8 -27.09 -31.26 -21.58
N LEU A 9 -28.39 -30.96 -21.49
CA LEU A 9 -28.89 -29.78 -20.77
C LEU A 9 -28.62 -29.87 -19.25
N SER A 10 -28.67 -31.06 -18.66
CA SER A 10 -28.41 -31.28 -17.23
C SER A 10 -26.92 -31.15 -16.85
N ILE A 11 -26.03 -31.58 -17.75
CA ILE A 11 -24.57 -31.47 -17.58
C ILE A 11 -24.10 -30.01 -17.72
N CYS A 12 -24.75 -29.22 -18.57
CA CYS A 12 -24.44 -27.78 -18.70
C CYS A 12 -24.91 -26.96 -17.49
N PHE A 13 -26.04 -27.33 -16.86
CA PHE A 13 -26.56 -26.59 -15.71
C PHE A 13 -25.76 -26.82 -14.43
N THR A 14 -25.20 -28.02 -14.26
CA THR A 14 -24.35 -28.36 -13.12
C THR A 14 -22.89 -27.91 -13.30
N GLY A 15 -22.39 -27.79 -14.53
CA GLY A 15 -21.05 -27.28 -14.83
C GLY A 15 -20.85 -25.78 -14.57
N MET A 16 -21.92 -24.97 -14.56
CA MET A 16 -21.83 -23.53 -14.32
C MET A 16 -21.84 -23.15 -12.83
N LEU A 17 -22.23 -24.06 -11.94
CA LEU A 17 -22.34 -23.78 -10.50
C LEU A 17 -21.04 -24.01 -9.71
N VAL A 18 -20.04 -24.66 -10.30
CA VAL A 18 -18.77 -25.06 -9.63
C VAL A 18 -17.67 -23.99 -9.76
N LEU A 19 -17.95 -22.82 -10.37
CA LEU A 19 -16.98 -21.73 -10.53
C LEU A 19 -17.09 -20.61 -9.49
N LEU A 20 -17.94 -20.76 -8.47
CA LEU A 20 -18.14 -19.75 -7.41
C LEU A 20 -17.55 -20.16 -6.06
N GLY A 21 -16.57 -21.07 -6.05
CA GLY A 21 -15.95 -21.61 -4.82
C GLY A 21 -14.58 -21.02 -4.45
N GLY A 22 -14.07 -20.04 -5.19
CA GLY A 22 -12.76 -19.41 -4.96
C GLY A 22 -12.89 -17.97 -4.45
N GLY A 23 -13.67 -17.74 -3.40
CA GLY A 23 -13.80 -16.43 -2.78
C GLY A 23 -12.55 -16.05 -2.00
N CYS A 24 -11.50 -15.58 -2.65
CA CYS A 24 -10.59 -14.64 -1.99
C CYS A 24 -11.41 -13.38 -1.73
N ILE A 25 -11.69 -13.04 -0.47
CA ILE A 25 -12.26 -11.73 -0.13
C ILE A 25 -11.17 -10.71 -0.49
N PRO A 26 -11.31 -9.93 -1.58
CA PRO A 26 -10.33 -8.90 -1.90
C PRO A 26 -10.56 -7.77 -0.89
N GLY A 27 -9.64 -7.59 0.06
CA GLY A 27 -9.69 -6.44 0.96
C GLY A 27 -9.29 -6.67 2.42
N VAL A 28 -9.09 -7.92 2.86
CA VAL A 28 -8.56 -8.19 4.21
C VAL A 28 -7.17 -8.79 4.07
N GLY A 29 -6.15 -7.94 4.10
CA GLY A 29 -4.77 -8.36 4.29
C GLY A 29 -4.54 -8.82 5.74
N GLY A 30 -3.45 -9.55 5.95
CA GLY A 30 -3.11 -10.12 7.25
C GLY A 30 -2.56 -9.09 8.24
N PHE A 31 -2.19 -9.59 9.43
CA PHE A 31 -1.40 -8.84 10.40
C PHE A 31 0.08 -8.95 10.07
N ILE A 32 0.74 -7.81 9.89
CA ILE A 32 2.17 -7.71 9.63
C ILE A 32 2.84 -7.15 10.89
N THR A 33 3.85 -7.86 11.39
CA THR A 33 4.67 -7.42 12.52
C THR A 33 6.02 -6.98 11.98
N GLY A 34 6.50 -5.80 12.37
CA GLY A 34 7.86 -5.35 12.03
C GLY A 34 8.90 -6.33 12.58
N SER A 35 9.77 -6.83 11.70
CA SER A 35 10.80 -7.81 12.00
C SER A 35 12.02 -7.65 11.07
N GLY A 36 13.15 -8.23 11.45
CA GLY A 36 14.40 -8.03 10.71
C GLY A 36 15.08 -6.70 11.05
N GLU A 37 16.17 -6.39 10.35
CA GLU A 37 16.96 -5.19 10.60
C GLU A 37 16.23 -3.93 10.15
N VAL A 38 16.45 -2.83 10.86
CA VAL A 38 16.01 -1.51 10.42
C VAL A 38 17.08 -0.97 9.49
N GLU A 39 16.71 -0.77 8.24
CA GLU A 39 17.58 -0.21 7.21
C GLU A 39 16.96 1.05 6.60
N SER A 40 17.74 1.81 5.85
CA SER A 40 17.30 3.02 5.17
C SER A 40 17.47 2.85 3.68
N GLN A 41 16.38 2.93 2.92
CA GLN A 41 16.39 2.81 1.48
C GLN A 41 16.09 4.17 0.80
N PRO A 42 16.89 4.58 -0.20
CA PRO A 42 16.61 5.76 -1.01
C PRO A 42 15.56 5.46 -2.08
N PHE A 43 14.78 6.48 -2.45
CA PHE A 43 13.78 6.41 -3.51
C PHE A 43 13.90 7.59 -4.46
N ASP A 44 13.88 7.29 -5.77
CA ASP A 44 14.07 8.29 -6.82
C ASP A 44 12.75 8.99 -7.18
N TYR A 45 12.34 9.97 -6.36
CA TYR A 45 11.21 10.85 -6.63
C TYR A 45 11.67 12.29 -6.83
N ALA A 46 11.13 12.96 -7.84
CA ALA A 46 11.42 14.35 -8.17
C ALA A 46 10.15 15.10 -8.62
N ASP A 47 10.27 16.42 -8.79
CA ASP A 47 9.23 17.33 -9.30
C ASP A 47 7.93 17.33 -8.47
N PHE A 48 8.06 17.21 -7.15
CA PHE A 48 6.95 17.38 -6.21
C PHE A 48 7.18 18.62 -5.33
N ASN A 49 6.10 19.25 -4.91
CA ASN A 49 6.14 20.39 -3.97
C ASN A 49 5.11 20.22 -2.84
N ARG A 50 4.42 19.08 -2.80
CA ARG A 50 3.48 18.69 -1.77
C ARG A 50 3.85 17.31 -1.26
N VAL A 51 3.62 17.08 0.03
CA VAL A 51 3.83 15.78 0.66
C VAL A 51 2.55 15.36 1.38
N GLU A 52 2.11 14.14 1.16
CA GLU A 52 1.00 13.52 1.86
C GLU A 52 1.54 12.33 2.66
N ILE A 53 1.42 12.39 3.97
CA ILE A 53 1.84 11.31 4.87
C ILE A 53 0.58 10.67 5.43
N SER A 54 0.45 9.36 5.27
CA SER A 54 -0.59 8.56 5.91
C SER A 54 0.01 7.64 6.98
N ASN A 55 -0.87 7.04 7.78
CA ASN A 55 -0.51 6.11 8.86
C ASN A 55 0.39 6.79 9.95
N VAL A 56 1.00 5.98 10.82
CA VAL A 56 1.86 6.46 11.91
C VAL A 56 3.31 6.51 11.41
N ILE A 57 3.56 7.35 10.41
CA ILE A 57 4.89 7.58 9.84
C ILE A 57 5.45 8.89 10.40
N THR A 58 6.69 8.88 10.86
CA THR A 58 7.40 10.10 11.25
C THR A 58 8.12 10.64 10.02
N ALA A 59 7.80 11.86 9.59
CA ALA A 59 8.43 12.48 8.43
C ALA A 59 9.28 13.69 8.85
N ASP A 60 10.56 13.70 8.45
CA ASP A 60 11.43 14.87 8.46
C ASP A 60 11.41 15.46 7.04
N ILE A 61 10.91 16.70 6.93
CA ILE A 61 10.82 17.42 5.66
C ILE A 61 11.65 18.68 5.77
N SER A 62 12.70 18.77 4.97
CA SER A 62 13.62 19.91 4.96
C SER A 62 13.85 20.45 3.55
N ARG A 63 14.16 21.75 3.46
CA ARG A 63 14.51 22.38 2.18
C ARG A 63 15.93 21.97 1.75
N ALA A 64 16.12 21.62 0.48
CA ALA A 64 17.43 21.43 -0.14
C ALA A 64 17.38 21.78 -1.64
N ASP A 65 18.54 21.98 -2.28
CA ASP A 65 18.61 22.34 -3.70
C ASP A 65 18.22 21.19 -4.64
N SER A 66 18.25 19.95 -4.15
CA SER A 66 17.92 18.73 -4.88
C SER A 66 16.87 17.90 -4.14
N PHE A 67 16.17 17.05 -4.90
CA PHE A 67 15.25 16.07 -4.33
C PHE A 67 16.01 14.90 -3.72
N GLU A 68 15.63 14.51 -2.49
CA GLU A 68 16.12 13.31 -1.82
C GLU A 68 14.95 12.72 -1.02
N VAL A 69 14.64 11.45 -1.24
CA VAL A 69 13.64 10.73 -0.46
C VAL A 69 14.27 9.46 0.06
N SER A 70 14.20 9.24 1.35
CA SER A 70 14.60 7.98 1.97
C SER A 70 13.59 7.56 3.03
N VAL A 71 13.41 6.25 3.17
CA VAL A 71 12.56 5.68 4.22
C VAL A 71 13.38 4.67 5.00
N SER A 72 13.35 4.79 6.32
CA SER A 72 13.92 3.83 7.24
C SER A 72 12.84 3.07 8.00
N THR A 73 12.91 1.74 7.93
CA THR A 73 11.99 0.80 8.58
C THR A 73 12.60 -0.60 8.62
N ASN A 74 11.92 -1.54 9.26
CA ASN A 74 12.25 -2.96 9.21
C ASN A 74 12.23 -3.51 7.77
N GLU A 75 13.20 -4.35 7.40
CA GLU A 75 13.34 -4.98 6.07
C GLU A 75 12.00 -5.53 5.53
N ASN A 76 11.25 -6.24 6.37
CA ASN A 76 10.00 -6.88 5.96
C ASN A 76 8.86 -5.89 5.66
N ILE A 77 8.99 -4.62 6.07
CA ILE A 77 7.95 -3.59 5.91
C ILE A 77 8.04 -2.90 4.56
N PHE A 78 9.20 -2.93 3.88
CA PHE A 78 9.36 -2.28 2.57
C PHE A 78 8.38 -2.80 1.51
N GLU A 79 8.00 -4.08 1.54
CA GLU A 79 6.99 -4.65 0.61
C GLU A 79 5.59 -4.03 0.80
N TYR A 80 5.33 -3.44 1.95
CA TYR A 80 4.03 -2.87 2.32
C TYR A 80 4.01 -1.35 2.31
N LEU A 81 5.15 -0.70 2.03
CA LEU A 81 5.19 0.74 1.80
C LEU A 81 4.41 1.09 0.54
N GLU A 82 3.65 2.17 0.63
CA GLU A 82 2.98 2.82 -0.48
C GLU A 82 3.67 4.16 -0.71
N LEU A 83 4.59 4.19 -1.68
CA LEU A 83 5.26 5.40 -2.14
C LEU A 83 4.81 5.69 -3.58
N GLU A 84 4.08 6.77 -3.78
CA GLU A 84 3.60 7.17 -5.10
C GLU A 84 3.65 8.69 -5.31
N LYS A 85 3.88 9.12 -6.54
CA LYS A 85 3.74 10.53 -6.93
C LYS A 85 2.47 10.70 -7.75
N SER A 86 1.55 11.51 -7.26
CA SER A 86 0.34 11.92 -7.98
C SER A 86 0.40 13.42 -8.28
N GLY A 87 0.65 13.76 -9.55
CA GLY A 87 0.91 15.14 -9.94
C GLY A 87 2.16 15.71 -9.25
N GLN A 88 1.98 16.74 -8.42
CA GLN A 88 3.04 17.38 -7.62
C GLN A 88 3.04 16.93 -6.15
N THR A 89 2.23 15.94 -5.78
CA THR A 89 2.16 15.41 -4.42
C THR A 89 2.89 14.07 -4.34
N LEU A 90 3.90 13.97 -3.48
CA LEU A 90 4.49 12.71 -3.05
C LEU A 90 3.67 12.16 -1.89
N LYS A 91 3.10 10.97 -2.07
CA LYS A 91 2.38 10.24 -1.03
C LYS A 91 3.27 9.16 -0.43
N ILE A 92 3.27 9.09 0.88
CA ILE A 92 4.03 8.11 1.66
C ILE A 92 3.10 7.50 2.70
N GLY A 93 2.92 6.20 2.62
CA GLY A 93 1.98 5.46 3.45
C GLY A 93 2.32 3.98 3.57
N LEU A 94 1.37 3.25 4.13
CA LEU A 94 1.34 1.79 4.14
C LEU A 94 0.06 1.32 3.43
N LYS A 95 0.15 0.17 2.76
CA LYS A 95 -1.02 -0.47 2.14
C LYS A 95 -2.18 -0.63 3.13
N ASP A 96 -3.33 -0.04 2.81
CA ASP A 96 -4.50 0.05 3.70
C ASP A 96 -5.15 -1.29 4.07
N ASN A 97 -4.89 -2.35 3.32
CA ASN A 97 -5.49 -3.66 3.58
C ASN A 97 -4.76 -4.46 4.67
N TYR A 98 -3.67 -3.96 5.25
CA TYR A 98 -2.91 -4.66 6.29
C TYR A 98 -2.97 -3.95 7.64
N SER A 99 -2.89 -4.74 8.72
CA SER A 99 -2.71 -4.21 10.07
C SER A 99 -1.26 -4.36 10.50
N PHE A 100 -0.66 -3.27 11.00
CA PHE A 100 0.76 -3.23 11.34
C PHE A 100 0.96 -3.11 12.86
N THR A 101 1.91 -3.87 13.39
CA THR A 101 2.33 -3.80 14.80
C THR A 101 3.84 -3.88 14.95
N ASN A 102 4.38 -3.25 15.99
CA ASN A 102 5.84 -3.16 16.22
C ASN A 102 6.61 -2.60 15.01
N VAL A 103 6.05 -1.61 14.33
CA VAL A 103 6.67 -0.97 13.17
C VAL A 103 7.09 0.45 13.55
N LYS A 104 8.31 0.83 13.18
CA LYS A 104 8.81 2.20 13.25
C LYS A 104 9.22 2.65 11.86
N ILE A 105 8.57 3.68 11.32
CA ILE A 105 8.84 4.22 9.98
C ILE A 105 9.26 5.67 10.12
N GLU A 106 10.43 5.98 9.57
CA GLU A 106 10.97 7.34 9.47
C GLU A 106 11.19 7.67 8.00
N ALA A 107 10.55 8.71 7.49
CA ALA A 107 10.76 9.22 6.13
C ALA A 107 11.58 10.51 6.20
N SER A 108 12.66 10.60 5.44
CA SER A 108 13.45 11.82 5.24
C SER A 108 13.23 12.34 3.84
N ILE A 109 12.75 13.57 3.73
CA ILE A 109 12.34 14.20 2.47
C ILE A 109 13.04 15.55 2.35
N ARG A 110 13.83 15.71 1.30
CA ARG A 110 14.45 16.97 0.92
C ARG A 110 13.91 17.44 -0.42
N LEU A 111 13.53 18.71 -0.50
CA LEU A 111 12.99 19.31 -1.72
C LEU A 111 13.28 20.81 -1.83
N PRO A 112 13.35 21.38 -3.04
CA PRO A 112 13.59 22.82 -3.24
C PRO A 112 12.52 23.71 -2.61
N GLU A 113 11.26 23.33 -2.76
CA GLU A 113 10.13 24.13 -2.32
C GLU A 113 9.00 23.24 -1.79
N LEU A 114 8.57 23.50 -0.56
CA LEU A 114 7.39 22.90 0.04
C LEU A 114 6.24 23.91 -0.01
N VAL A 115 5.24 23.63 -0.85
CA VAL A 115 4.02 24.42 -1.01
C VAL A 115 2.93 23.97 -0.03
N GLY A 116 2.95 22.71 0.39
CA GLY A 116 2.00 22.22 1.40
C GLY A 116 2.26 20.78 1.82
N TRP A 117 1.64 20.39 2.93
CA TRP A 117 1.67 19.02 3.41
C TRP A 117 0.29 18.62 3.94
N ILE A 118 -0.03 17.33 3.85
CA ILE A 118 -1.27 16.73 4.34
C ILE A 118 -0.88 15.57 5.25
N PHE A 119 -1.47 15.50 6.43
CA PHE A 119 -1.35 14.35 7.32
C PHE A 119 -2.70 13.66 7.43
N LEU A 120 -2.78 12.43 6.91
CA LEU A 120 -3.97 11.59 6.99
C LEU A 120 -3.83 10.69 8.21
N ALA A 121 -4.32 11.20 9.35
CA ALA A 121 -4.45 10.39 10.56
C ALA A 121 -5.56 9.35 10.33
N LEU A 122 -5.20 8.06 10.26
CA LEU A 122 -6.21 7.01 10.32
C LEU A 122 -6.87 7.04 11.71
N PRO A 123 -8.22 7.05 11.81
CA PRO A 123 -8.88 6.82 13.08
C PRO A 123 -8.47 5.42 13.55
N LYS A 124 -7.85 5.33 14.73
CA LYS A 124 -7.63 4.03 15.37
C LYS A 124 -8.99 3.42 15.65
N LEU A 125 -9.42 2.47 14.82
CA LEU A 125 -10.53 1.58 15.16
C LEU A 125 -10.03 0.72 16.33
N GLN A 126 -10.46 1.09 17.54
CA GLN A 126 -10.26 0.30 18.76
C GLN A 126 -11.24 -0.86 18.82
#